data_AF-A0A232M423-F1
#
_entry.id   AF-A0A232M423-F1
#
_cell.length_a   1.000
_cell.length_b   1.000
_cell.length_c   1.000
_cell.angle_alpha   90.00
_cell.angle_beta   90.00
_cell.angle_gamma   90.00
#
_symmetry.space_group_name_H-M   'P 1'
#
loop_
_entity.id
_entity.type
_entity.pdbx_description
1 polymer ?
#
loop_
_entity_poly.entity_id
_entity_poly.type
_entity_poly.pdbx_seq_one_letter_code
_entity_poly.pdbx_strand_id
1 'polypeptide(L)'
;MDLSIFLTSNHDSPQPGYTHSRQVELNGLLEKGVFELTTADEVPYGAQIFNSWFVDEIKHAGTSKAIEKSRLVVQAYKDADKKGVLTQAPTIQCASQRLILSLAASTHGLEVYMRNISQTYTQSETNLARDFFVRPLKELNLPDGLFLKILRPLYGIPEAGTHRFRTYHNHHISRLGMKQSSYDPC
;
A
#
# COMPACT_ATOMS: atom_id res chain seq x y z
N MET A 1 -7.45 21.62 7.96
CA MET A 1 -7.68 20.98 9.27
C MET A 1 -6.51 20.05 9.52
N ASP A 2 -5.87 20.13 10.69
CA ASP A 2 -4.78 19.23 11.05
C ASP A 2 -5.36 17.88 11.48
N LEU A 3 -5.02 16.81 10.78
CA LEU A 3 -5.50 15.45 11.05
C LEU A 3 -4.63 14.78 12.12
N SER A 4 -4.86 15.10 13.38
CA SER A 4 -4.34 14.31 14.49
C SER A 4 -5.35 13.20 14.84
N ILE A 5 -5.10 11.98 14.36
CA ILE A 5 -5.95 10.82 14.63
C ILE A 5 -5.37 9.97 15.76
N PHE A 6 -6.16 9.72 16.80
CA PHE A 6 -5.79 8.87 17.94
C PHE A 6 -6.65 7.61 17.97
N LEU A 7 -6.02 6.43 18.00
CA LEU A 7 -6.72 5.17 18.21
C LEU A 7 -7.16 5.04 19.67
N THR A 8 -8.46 4.92 19.92
CA THR A 8 -8.98 4.59 21.25
C THR A 8 -9.02 3.07 21.45
N SER A 9 -8.44 2.58 22.54
CA SER A 9 -8.58 1.18 22.94
C SER A 9 -9.99 0.92 23.47
N ASN A 10 -10.83 0.20 22.72
CA ASN A 10 -12.05 -0.38 23.28
C ASN A 10 -11.66 -1.55 24.20
N HIS A 11 -12.05 -1.46 25.46
CA HIS A 11 -11.66 -2.38 26.52
C HIS A 11 -12.35 -3.77 26.46
N ASP A 12 -13.16 -4.04 25.44
CA ASP A 12 -14.12 -5.17 25.39
C ASP A 12 -13.77 -6.31 24.42
N SER A 13 -12.53 -6.41 23.92
CA SER A 13 -12.11 -7.60 23.16
C SER A 13 -10.75 -8.13 23.60
N PRO A 14 -10.62 -9.42 23.96
CA PRO A 14 -9.37 -10.02 24.41
C PRO A 14 -8.52 -10.35 23.18
N GLN A 15 -7.78 -9.36 22.67
CA GLN A 15 -6.71 -9.60 21.71
C GLN A 15 -5.47 -8.81 22.14
N PRO A 16 -4.25 -9.38 22.03
CA PRO A 16 -3.01 -8.65 22.29
C PRO A 16 -3.00 -7.37 21.47
N GLY A 17 -2.68 -6.25 22.13
CA GLY A 17 -3.09 -4.92 21.70
C GLY A 17 -2.29 -4.37 20.52
N TYR A 18 -2.69 -4.71 19.29
CA TYR A 18 -2.20 -4.12 18.04
C TYR A 18 -2.40 -2.59 17.93
N THR A 19 -2.95 -1.94 18.96
CA THR A 19 -3.16 -0.48 19.02
C THR A 19 -1.91 0.31 18.66
N HIS A 20 -0.74 -0.09 19.21
CA HIS A 20 0.51 0.62 18.91
C HIS A 20 0.93 0.44 17.45
N SER A 21 0.91 -0.79 16.94
CA SER A 21 1.30 -1.09 15.56
C SER A 21 0.35 -0.48 14.54
N ARG A 22 -0.95 -0.41 14.83
CA ARG A 22 -1.96 0.31 14.03
C ARG A 22 -1.74 1.82 14.05
N GLN A 23 -1.38 2.41 15.20
CA GLN A 23 -1.11 3.85 15.29
C GLN A 23 0.14 4.21 14.46
N VAL A 24 1.19 3.39 14.52
CA VAL A 24 2.40 3.57 13.71
C VAL A 24 2.07 3.53 12.21
N GLU A 25 1.25 2.56 11.78
CA GLU A 25 0.80 2.47 10.40
C GLU A 25 0.03 3.73 9.99
N LEU A 26 -0.95 4.17 10.79
CA LEU A 26 -1.76 5.37 10.50
C LEU A 26 -0.92 6.64 10.42
N ASN A 27 -0.02 6.86 11.38
CA ASN A 27 0.86 8.02 11.40
C ASN A 27 1.70 8.06 10.11
N GLY A 28 2.27 6.91 9.70
CA GLY A 28 3.04 6.83 8.45
C GLY A 28 2.21 7.08 7.19
N LEU A 29 0.91 6.79 7.20
CA LEU A 29 -0.01 7.11 6.10
C LEU A 29 -0.42 8.59 6.10
N LEU A 30 -0.61 9.19 7.27
CA LEU A 30 -0.92 10.62 7.44
C LEU A 30 0.26 11.50 7.04
N GLU A 31 1.48 11.18 7.51
CA GLU A 31 2.71 11.88 7.14
C GLU A 31 2.94 11.91 5.63
N LYS A 32 2.52 10.86 4.93
CA LYS A 32 2.64 10.76 3.46
C LYS A 32 1.49 11.44 2.72
N GLY A 33 0.50 12.00 3.42
CA GLY A 33 -0.67 12.64 2.81
C GLY A 33 -1.49 11.65 1.98
N VAL A 34 -1.69 10.43 2.47
CA VAL A 34 -2.50 9.41 1.78
C VAL A 34 -3.99 9.75 1.83
N PHE A 35 -4.43 10.43 2.90
CA PHE A 35 -5.83 10.75 3.17
C PHE A 35 -6.09 12.24 3.07
N GLU A 36 -7.28 12.56 2.58
CA GLU A 36 -7.92 13.87 2.67
C GLU A 36 -9.30 13.69 3.32
N LEU A 37 -9.69 14.62 4.21
CA LEU A 37 -11.03 14.61 4.81
C LEU A 37 -12.02 15.25 3.84
N THR A 38 -13.16 14.61 3.68
CA THR A 38 -14.23 15.02 2.78
C THR A 38 -15.57 14.93 3.51
N THR A 39 -16.46 15.90 3.28
CA THR A 39 -17.83 15.88 3.83
C THR A 39 -18.78 15.09 2.93
N ALA A 40 -19.94 14.68 3.46
CA ALA A 40 -20.96 13.99 2.66
C ALA A 40 -21.37 14.77 1.39
N ASP A 41 -21.34 16.10 1.42
CA ASP A 41 -21.73 16.97 0.30
C ASP A 41 -20.69 17.01 -0.82
N GLU A 42 -19.42 16.75 -0.49
CA GLU A 42 -18.32 16.71 -1.46
C GLU A 42 -18.18 15.35 -2.14
N VAL A 43 -18.81 14.30 -1.61
CA VAL A 43 -18.84 12.98 -2.23
C VAL A 43 -19.82 13.02 -3.42
N PRO A 44 -19.37 12.74 -4.65
CA PRO A 44 -20.26 12.76 -5.81
C PRO A 44 -21.45 11.82 -5.64
N TYR A 45 -22.63 12.26 -6.10
CA TYR A 45 -23.83 11.43 -6.03
C TYR A 45 -23.64 10.12 -6.81
N GLY A 46 -23.85 8.99 -6.13
CA GLY A 46 -23.65 7.65 -6.70
C GLY A 46 -22.20 7.14 -6.63
N ALA A 47 -21.26 7.88 -6.05
CA ALA A 47 -19.91 7.38 -5.83
C ALA A 47 -19.90 6.15 -4.90
N GLN A 48 -19.07 5.16 -5.25
CA GLN A 48 -18.92 3.98 -4.42
C GLN A 48 -18.09 4.30 -3.17
N ILE A 49 -18.69 4.07 -1.99
CA ILE A 49 -18.01 4.23 -0.71
C ILE A 49 -17.49 2.88 -0.26
N PHE A 50 -16.18 2.79 -0.02
CA PHE A 50 -15.49 1.59 0.43
C PHE A 50 -15.36 1.55 1.95
N ASN A 51 -15.19 0.35 2.48
CA ASN A 51 -14.76 0.15 3.87
C ASN A 51 -13.26 -0.12 3.92
N SER A 52 -12.66 0.08 5.08
CA SER A 52 -11.30 -0.36 5.37
C SER A 52 -11.25 -1.18 6.65
N TRP A 53 -10.20 -1.99 6.80
CA TRP A 53 -9.94 -2.78 8.00
C TRP A 53 -8.44 -2.94 8.22
N PHE A 54 -8.03 -3.22 9.46
CA PHE A 54 -6.66 -3.59 9.76
C PHE A 54 -6.45 -5.09 9.55
N VAL A 55 -5.35 -5.43 8.90
CA VAL A 55 -4.82 -6.80 8.84
C VAL A 55 -3.61 -6.86 9.76
N ASP A 56 -3.76 -7.58 10.86
CA ASP A 56 -2.77 -7.70 11.91
C ASP A 56 -2.01 -9.03 11.78
N GLU A 57 -0.69 -8.97 11.97
CA GLU A 57 0.20 -10.13 11.85
C GLU A 57 1.34 -10.01 12.86
N ILE A 58 1.66 -11.09 13.57
CA ILE A 58 2.90 -11.17 14.38
C ILE A 58 4.02 -11.72 13.50
N LYS A 59 4.99 -10.88 13.18
CA LYS A 59 6.21 -11.31 12.47
C LYS A 59 7.15 -12.00 13.44
N HIS A 60 7.81 -13.07 12.96
CA HIS A 60 8.77 -13.86 13.73
C HIS A 60 8.22 -14.40 15.06
N ALA A 61 6.96 -14.84 15.04
CA ALA A 61 6.31 -15.47 16.18
C ALA A 61 7.16 -16.62 16.75
N GLY A 62 7.26 -16.71 18.08
CA GLY A 62 8.06 -17.72 18.76
C GLY A 62 9.56 -17.40 18.87
N THR A 63 9.99 -16.20 18.45
CA THR A 63 11.38 -15.73 18.64
C THR A 63 11.43 -14.49 19.53
N SER A 64 12.60 -14.15 20.07
CA SER A 64 12.83 -12.91 20.81
C SER A 64 12.68 -11.64 19.96
N LYS A 65 12.49 -11.77 18.65
CA LYS A 65 12.28 -10.69 17.67
C LYS A 65 10.83 -10.64 17.18
N ALA A 66 9.88 -11.13 17.98
CA ALA A 66 8.46 -11.04 17.65
C ALA A 66 8.05 -9.57 17.54
N ILE A 67 7.49 -9.18 16.39
CA ILE A 67 7.06 -7.80 16.13
C ILE A 67 5.62 -7.83 15.63
N GLU A 68 4.75 -7.08 16.30
CA GLU A 68 3.40 -6.82 15.85
C GLU A 68 3.41 -5.90 14.63
N LYS A 69 2.70 -6.30 13.58
CA LYS A 69 2.61 -5.54 12.34
C LYS A 69 1.16 -5.45 11.90
N SER A 70 0.69 -4.22 11.76
CA SER A 70 -0.64 -3.92 11.24
C SER A 70 -0.53 -3.26 9.88
N ARG A 71 -1.47 -3.57 8.99
CA ARG A 71 -1.62 -2.93 7.69
C ARG A 71 -3.04 -2.44 7.51
N LEU A 72 -3.19 -1.20 7.10
CA LEU A 72 -4.50 -0.69 6.72
C LEU A 72 -4.83 -1.15 5.28
N VAL A 73 -5.97 -1.79 5.10
CA VAL A 73 -6.39 -2.34 3.81
C VAL A 73 -7.75 -1.78 3.41
N VAL A 74 -7.82 -1.22 2.21
CA VAL A 74 -9.09 -0.77 1.60
C VAL A 74 -9.78 -1.96 0.96
N GLN A 75 -11.08 -2.13 1.23
CA GLN A 75 -11.90 -3.23 0.70
C GLN A 75 -12.38 -2.95 -0.74
N ALA A 76 -11.48 -2.47 -1.60
CA ALA A 76 -11.77 -2.18 -3.01
C ALA A 76 -11.80 -3.45 -3.90
N TYR A 77 -11.79 -4.65 -3.32
CA TYR A 77 -12.14 -5.86 -4.06
C TYR A 77 -13.59 -5.85 -4.56
N LYS A 78 -14.46 -5.06 -3.91
CA LYS A 78 -15.85 -4.81 -4.30
C LYS A 78 -16.00 -3.69 -5.35
N ASP A 79 -14.90 -3.11 -5.80
CA ASP A 79 -14.91 -2.10 -6.87
C ASP A 79 -15.53 -2.71 -8.13
N ALA A 80 -16.66 -2.13 -8.56
CA ALA A 80 -17.38 -2.57 -9.75
C ALA A 80 -16.62 -2.19 -11.03
N ASP A 81 -15.93 -1.06 -11.00
CA ASP A 81 -15.22 -0.45 -12.13
C ASP A 81 -13.82 -1.03 -12.32
N LYS A 82 -13.38 -1.92 -11.42
CA LYS A 82 -12.05 -2.57 -11.52
C LYS A 82 -11.82 -3.32 -12.83
N LYS A 83 -12.88 -3.72 -13.54
CA LYS A 83 -12.79 -4.40 -14.85
C LYS A 83 -12.30 -3.47 -15.97
N GLY A 84 -12.51 -2.16 -15.82
CA GLY A 84 -12.10 -1.16 -16.80
C GLY A 84 -10.67 -0.66 -16.62
N VAL A 85 -9.97 -1.09 -15.56
CA VAL A 85 -8.63 -0.62 -15.23
C VAL A 85 -7.60 -1.75 -15.25
N LEU A 86 -6.36 -1.39 -15.56
CA LEU A 86 -5.24 -2.32 -15.45
C LEU A 86 -4.89 -2.53 -13.97
N THR A 87 -5.23 -3.70 -13.45
CA THR A 87 -4.96 -4.09 -12.06
C THR A 87 -3.65 -4.85 -11.88
N GLN A 88 -3.08 -5.34 -12.99
CA GLN A 88 -1.87 -6.16 -12.98
C GLN A 88 -0.67 -5.30 -13.34
N ALA A 89 0.29 -5.22 -12.42
CA ALA A 89 1.61 -4.69 -12.71
C ALA A 89 2.53 -5.83 -13.19
N PRO A 90 3.47 -5.55 -14.11
CA PRO A 90 4.49 -6.54 -14.48
C PRO A 90 5.25 -7.05 -13.25
N THR A 91 5.45 -8.37 -13.22
CA THR A 91 6.26 -9.04 -12.20
C THR A 91 7.36 -9.82 -12.89
N ILE A 92 8.55 -9.81 -12.31
CA ILE A 92 9.69 -10.55 -12.84
C ILE A 92 9.34 -12.02 -13.07
N GLN A 93 9.73 -12.56 -14.23
CA GLN A 93 9.49 -13.94 -14.58
C GLN A 93 10.46 -14.87 -13.84
N CYS A 94 10.00 -16.09 -13.52
CA CYS A 94 10.86 -17.12 -12.94
C CYS A 94 12.09 -17.43 -13.81
N ALA A 95 11.95 -17.37 -15.14
CA ALA A 95 13.07 -17.56 -16.07
C ALA A 95 14.14 -16.48 -15.90
N SER A 96 13.74 -15.21 -15.78
CA SER A 96 14.64 -14.07 -15.56
C SER A 96 15.34 -14.15 -14.21
N GLN A 97 14.63 -14.54 -13.16
CA GLN A 97 15.24 -14.78 -11.84
C GLN A 97 16.32 -15.87 -11.92
N ARG A 98 16.03 -17.00 -12.58
CA ARG A 98 17.01 -18.08 -12.77
C ARG A 98 18.22 -17.61 -13.57
N LEU A 99 17.99 -16.85 -14.64
CA LEU A 99 19.08 -16.30 -15.46
C LEU A 99 20.01 -15.39 -14.64
N ILE A 100 19.46 -14.48 -13.84
CA ILE A 100 20.25 -13.59 -12.97
C ILE A 100 21.09 -14.41 -11.99
N LEU A 101 20.50 -15.43 -11.36
CA LEU A 101 21.21 -16.30 -10.41
C LEU A 101 22.28 -17.15 -11.10
N SER A 102 22.00 -17.70 -12.29
CA SER A 102 22.97 -18.46 -13.07
C SER A 102 24.15 -17.59 -13.50
N LEU A 103 23.91 -16.36 -13.98
CA LEU A 103 24.96 -15.43 -14.36
C LEU A 103 25.86 -15.07 -13.18
N ALA A 104 25.26 -14.79 -12.02
CA ALA A 104 26.00 -14.49 -10.80
C ALA A 104 26.82 -15.69 -10.31
N ALA A 105 26.29 -16.91 -10.42
CA ALA A 105 27.00 -18.13 -10.02
C ALA A 105 28.14 -18.50 -10.97
N SER A 106 28.00 -18.24 -12.27
CA SER A 106 28.99 -18.63 -13.29
C SER A 106 30.08 -17.58 -13.53
N THR A 107 29.89 -16.33 -13.10
CA THR A 107 30.82 -15.22 -13.37
C THR A 107 31.51 -14.78 -12.09
N HIS A 108 32.85 -14.84 -12.05
CA HIS A 108 33.61 -14.35 -10.91
C HIS A 108 33.44 -12.83 -10.73
N GLY A 109 33.22 -12.40 -9.48
CA GLY A 109 33.10 -10.98 -9.12
C GLY A 109 31.70 -10.39 -9.21
N LEU A 110 30.66 -11.20 -9.47
CA LEU A 110 29.27 -10.76 -9.38
C LEU A 110 28.65 -11.13 -8.02
N GLU A 111 27.92 -10.19 -7.43
CA GLU A 111 27.20 -10.37 -6.17
C GLU A 111 25.73 -10.00 -6.35
N VAL A 112 24.85 -10.78 -5.73
CA VAL A 112 23.39 -10.59 -5.80
C VAL A 112 22.89 -10.01 -4.48
N TYR A 113 22.17 -8.91 -4.58
CA TYR A 113 21.57 -8.22 -3.45
C TYR A 113 20.05 -8.24 -3.56
N MET A 114 19.38 -8.47 -2.42
CA MET A 114 17.92 -8.38 -2.31
C MET A 114 17.56 -7.22 -1.39
N ARG A 115 16.61 -6.39 -1.80
CA ARG A 115 16.09 -5.29 -1.00
C ARG A 115 14.58 -5.37 -0.89
N ASN A 116 14.08 -5.35 0.34
CA ASN A 116 12.66 -5.15 0.60
C ASN A 116 12.40 -3.67 0.89
N ILE A 117 11.34 -3.12 0.32
CA ILE A 117 10.98 -1.71 0.47
C ILE A 117 9.71 -1.62 1.32
N SER A 118 9.77 -0.88 2.43
CA SER A 118 8.64 -0.69 3.33
C SER A 118 7.59 0.25 2.73
N GLN A 119 6.31 -0.14 2.79
CA GLN A 119 5.16 0.66 2.30
C GLN A 119 5.39 1.21 0.88
N THR A 120 5.63 0.32 -0.09
CA THR A 120 5.98 0.70 -1.47
C THR A 120 4.92 1.55 -2.16
N TYR A 121 3.64 1.23 -2.00
CA TYR A 121 2.55 1.90 -2.71
C TYR A 121 2.46 3.39 -2.36
N THR A 122 2.59 3.74 -1.09
CA THR A 122 2.48 5.14 -0.64
C THR A 122 3.66 6.01 -1.06
N GLN A 123 4.78 5.39 -1.45
CA GLN A 123 5.94 6.05 -2.05
C GLN A 123 5.82 6.26 -3.56
N SER A 124 4.68 5.94 -4.17
CA SER A 124 4.47 6.25 -5.59
C SER A 124 4.44 7.76 -5.80
N GLU A 125 5.04 8.23 -6.88
CA GLU A 125 5.07 9.67 -7.23
C GLU A 125 3.73 10.17 -7.78
N THR A 126 2.89 9.25 -8.25
CA THR A 126 1.58 9.53 -8.85
C THR A 126 0.45 9.36 -7.85
N ASN A 127 -0.55 10.24 -7.93
CA ASN A 127 -1.84 10.05 -7.27
C ASN A 127 -2.69 9.01 -8.00
N LEU A 128 -3.71 8.50 -7.31
CA LEU A 128 -4.72 7.61 -7.90
C LEU A 128 -5.43 8.31 -9.05
N ALA A 129 -5.76 7.55 -10.10
CA ALA A 129 -6.42 8.08 -11.27
C ALA A 129 -7.93 8.25 -11.05
N ARG A 130 -8.50 7.43 -10.15
CA ARG A 130 -9.91 7.46 -9.76
C ARG A 130 -10.04 7.92 -8.32
N ASP A 131 -11.18 8.54 -8.02
CA ASP A 131 -11.50 8.94 -6.66
C ASP A 131 -11.98 7.73 -5.84
N PHE A 132 -11.31 7.48 -4.72
CA PHE A 132 -11.70 6.45 -3.76
C PHE A 132 -12.14 7.11 -2.45
N PHE A 133 -13.39 6.89 -2.08
CA PHE A 133 -13.94 7.34 -0.80
C PHE A 133 -14.05 6.16 0.15
N VAL A 134 -13.55 6.33 1.37
CA VAL A 134 -13.49 5.28 2.40
C VAL A 134 -14.20 5.77 3.65
N ARG A 135 -15.02 4.91 4.26
CA ARG A 135 -15.59 5.18 5.57
C ARG A 135 -14.48 5.19 6.62
N PRO A 136 -14.43 6.21 7.49
CA PRO A 136 -13.46 6.22 8.57
C PRO A 136 -13.65 4.97 9.44
N LEU A 137 -12.53 4.39 9.87
CA LEU A 137 -12.55 3.31 10.84
C LEU A 137 -13.12 3.84 12.16
N LYS A 138 -13.91 3.00 12.86
CA LYS A 138 -14.46 3.34 14.19
C LYS A 138 -13.37 3.76 15.17
N GLU A 139 -12.18 3.19 15.02
CA GLU A 139 -11.02 3.46 15.88
C GLU A 139 -10.44 4.87 15.68
N LEU A 140 -10.75 5.58 14.58
CA LEU A 140 -10.28 6.95 14.32
C LEU A 140 -11.09 8.01 15.07
N ASN A 141 -12.24 7.64 15.65
CA ASN A 141 -13.15 8.49 16.40
C ASN A 141 -13.46 9.84 15.71
N LEU A 142 -13.66 9.80 14.38
CA LEU A 142 -14.00 10.97 13.59
C LEU A 142 -15.50 11.29 13.71
N PRO A 143 -15.89 12.58 13.64
CA PRO A 143 -17.30 12.98 13.59
C PRO A 143 -18.09 12.24 12.51
N ASP A 144 -19.35 11.92 12.83
CA ASP A 144 -20.27 11.33 11.86
C ASP A 144 -20.48 12.29 10.66
N GLY A 145 -20.55 11.71 9.46
CA GLY A 145 -20.71 12.47 8.20
C GLY A 145 -19.40 12.83 7.50
N LEU A 146 -18.25 12.45 8.06
CA LEU A 146 -16.95 12.57 7.38
C LEU A 146 -16.56 11.28 6.64
N PHE A 147 -15.89 11.47 5.51
CA PHE A 147 -15.32 10.43 4.67
C PHE A 147 -13.83 10.71 4.43
N LEU A 148 -13.08 9.64 4.14
CA LEU A 148 -11.68 9.73 3.78
C LEU A 148 -11.54 9.55 2.27
N LYS A 149 -11.09 10.59 1.58
CA LYS A 149 -10.66 10.49 0.19
C LYS A 149 -9.22 9.97 0.14
N ILE A 150 -8.98 8.89 -0.60
CA ILE A 150 -7.64 8.34 -0.79
C ILE A 150 -7.00 9.01 -1.99
N LEU A 151 -5.89 9.70 -1.77
CA LEU A 151 -5.15 10.42 -2.83
C LEU A 151 -4.04 9.55 -3.43
N ARG A 152 -3.38 8.75 -2.60
CA ARG A 152 -2.20 7.95 -2.98
C ARG A 152 -2.49 6.46 -3.03
N PRO A 153 -1.76 5.70 -3.87
CA PRO A 153 -1.86 4.25 -3.92
C PRO A 153 -1.74 3.59 -2.53
N LEU A 154 -2.74 2.79 -2.18
CA LEU A 154 -2.82 2.09 -0.90
C LEU A 154 -3.13 0.60 -1.11
N TYR A 155 -2.76 -0.22 -0.12
CA TYR A 155 -2.99 -1.66 -0.18
C TYR A 155 -4.49 -1.99 -0.25
N GLY A 156 -4.84 -2.91 -1.14
CA GLY A 156 -6.23 -3.29 -1.42
C GLY A 156 -6.89 -2.51 -2.57
N ILE A 157 -6.29 -1.42 -3.04
CA ILE A 157 -6.75 -0.68 -4.21
C ILE A 157 -6.25 -1.35 -5.50
N PRO A 158 -7.13 -1.66 -6.48
CA PRO A 158 -6.76 -2.43 -7.67
C PRO A 158 -5.63 -1.81 -8.51
N GLU A 159 -5.57 -0.48 -8.63
CA GLU A 159 -4.57 0.21 -9.43
C GLU A 159 -3.24 0.48 -8.69
N ALA A 160 -3.14 0.17 -7.39
CA ALA A 160 -1.98 0.56 -6.61
C ALA A 160 -0.64 -0.04 -7.11
N GLY A 161 -0.69 -1.26 -7.65
CA GLY A 161 0.48 -1.94 -8.21
C GLY A 161 1.05 -1.23 -9.43
N THR A 162 0.19 -0.72 -10.32
CA THR A 162 0.62 -0.08 -11.58
C THR A 162 1.26 1.28 -11.33
N HIS A 163 0.72 2.06 -10.38
CA HIS A 163 1.35 3.31 -9.93
C HIS A 163 2.76 3.08 -9.36
N ARG A 164 2.92 2.02 -8.56
CA ARG A 164 4.23 1.66 -8.02
C ARG A 164 5.20 1.21 -9.12
N PHE A 165 4.74 0.36 -10.04
CA PHE A 165 5.54 -0.07 -11.17
C PHE A 165 6.03 1.11 -12.00
N ARG A 166 5.15 2.05 -12.36
CA ARG A 166 5.52 3.26 -13.11
C ARG A 166 6.61 4.07 -12.40
N THR A 167 6.45 4.33 -11.10
CA THR A 167 7.43 5.05 -10.30
C THR A 167 8.78 4.32 -10.28
N TYR A 168 8.75 3.02 -10.03
CA TYR A 168 9.95 2.17 -9.97
C TYR A 168 10.67 2.11 -11.31
N HIS A 169 9.94 1.84 -12.39
CA HIS A 169 10.45 1.73 -13.74
C HIS A 169 11.06 3.05 -14.23
N ASN A 170 10.36 4.16 -14.02
CA ASN A 170 10.87 5.50 -14.35
C ASN A 170 12.17 5.81 -13.62
N HIS A 171 12.28 5.43 -12.33
CA HIS A 171 13.53 5.61 -11.59
C HIS A 171 14.69 4.84 -12.23
N HIS A 172 14.49 3.57 -12.60
CA HIS A 172 15.56 2.75 -13.19
C HIS A 172 16.00 3.27 -14.57
N ILE A 173 15.05 3.70 -15.41
CA ILE A 173 15.40 4.23 -16.72
C ILE A 173 16.04 5.62 -16.60
N SER A 174 15.37 6.56 -15.92
CA SER A 174 15.78 7.98 -15.95
C SER A 174 16.95 8.30 -15.01
N ARG A 175 17.00 7.66 -13.83
CA ARG A 175 18.03 7.95 -12.82
C ARG A 175 19.22 7.00 -12.90
N LEU A 176 18.97 5.72 -13.20
CA LEU A 176 20.03 4.70 -13.26
C LEU A 176 20.51 4.41 -14.70
N GLY A 177 19.86 4.98 -15.72
CA GLY A 177 20.24 4.77 -17.11
C GLY A 177 20.04 3.34 -17.61
N MET A 178 19.18 2.57 -16.94
CA MET A 178 18.94 1.17 -17.30
C MET A 178 17.99 1.07 -18.51
N LYS A 179 18.12 -0.03 -19.25
CA LYS A 179 17.23 -0.36 -20.37
C LYS A 179 16.43 -1.60 -20.04
N GLN A 180 15.14 -1.55 -20.31
CA GLN A 180 14.26 -2.70 -20.15
C GLN A 180 14.68 -3.85 -21.09
N SER A 181 14.67 -5.07 -20.56
CA SER A 181 14.93 -6.27 -21.34
C SER A 181 13.79 -6.53 -22.33
N SER A 182 14.10 -7.02 -23.53
CA SER A 182 13.07 -7.49 -24.47
C SER A 182 12.41 -8.81 -24.05
N TYR A 183 13.00 -9.53 -23.09
CA TYR A 183 12.53 -10.83 -22.64
C TYR A 183 11.63 -10.75 -21.40
N ASP A 184 11.80 -9.73 -20.55
CA ASP A 184 11.02 -9.57 -19.31
C ASP A 184 10.39 -8.17 -19.27
N PRO A 185 9.05 -8.07 -19.17
CA PRO A 185 8.35 -6.79 -19.12
C PRO A 185 8.43 -6.09 -17.75
N CYS A 186 9.00 -6.71 -16.72
CA CYS A 186 9.24 -6.12 -15.40
C CYS A 186 10.41 -5.14 -15.38
#